data_AF-A0AA50E0M1-F1
#
_entry.id   AF-A0AA50E0M1-F1
#
_cell.length_a   1.000
_cell.length_b   1.000
_cell.length_c   1.000
_cell.angle_alpha   90.00
_cell.angle_beta   90.00
_cell.angle_gamma   90.00
#
_symmetry.space_group_name_H-M   'P 1'
#
loop_
_entity.id
_entity.type
_entity.pdbx_description
1 polymer ?
#
loop_
_entity_poly.entity_id
_entity_poly.type
_entity_poly.pdbx_seq_one_letter_code
_entity_poly.pdbx_strand_id
1 'polypeptide(L)'
;MGYGATFILGIYGGFFSGGYVTMLTASFVGLFQMTYVEAIATTKIVNVFSSLIATGIFVTQGVIDYPLGIILSITMFVGGMVGSKVALKINNIWLRRIFIITVIALAIIMLTK
;
A
#
# COMPACT_ATOMS: atom_id res chain seq x y z
N MET A 1 -20.72 12.05 -10.50
CA MET A 1 -19.76 11.67 -11.56
C MET A 1 -18.44 11.07 -11.04
N GLY A 2 -17.92 11.48 -9.87
CA GLY A 2 -16.64 10.96 -9.33
C GLY A 2 -16.63 9.47 -8.91
N TYR A 3 -17.75 8.95 -8.39
CA TYR A 3 -17.82 7.56 -7.90
C TYR A 3 -17.59 6.48 -8.99
N GLY A 4 -17.93 6.77 -10.25
CA GLY A 4 -17.71 5.85 -11.37
C GLY A 4 -16.23 5.72 -11.74
N ALA A 5 -15.49 6.83 -11.70
CA ALA A 5 -14.06 6.84 -11.97
C ALA A 5 -13.29 6.07 -10.88
N THR A 6 -13.65 6.25 -9.61
CA THR A 6 -13.04 5.50 -8.49
C THR A 6 -13.34 4.01 -8.57
N PHE A 7 -14.51 3.60 -9.09
CA PHE A 7 -14.84 2.20 -9.29
C PHE A 7 -14.00 1.55 -10.39
N ILE A 8 -13.86 2.21 -11.55
CA ILE A 8 -13.02 1.73 -12.67
C ILE A 8 -11.55 1.70 -12.26
N LEU A 9 -11.08 2.72 -11.53
CA LEU A 9 -9.73 2.74 -10.97
C LEU A 9 -9.54 1.59 -9.98
N GLY A 10 -10.53 1.26 -9.14
CA GLY A 10 -10.48 0.11 -8.25
C GLY A 10 -10.28 -1.21 -8.99
N ILE A 11 -10.96 -1.41 -10.11
CA ILE A 11 -10.77 -2.57 -10.99
C ILE A 11 -9.35 -2.55 -11.60
N TYR A 12 -8.91 -1.40 -12.11
CA TYR A 12 -7.56 -1.23 -12.66
C TYR A 12 -6.46 -1.50 -11.62
N GLY A 13 -6.70 -1.12 -10.38
CA GLY A 13 -5.83 -1.38 -9.24
C GLY A 13 -5.69 -2.85 -8.87
N GLY A 14 -6.76 -3.62 -9.02
CA GLY A 14 -6.73 -5.07 -8.85
C GLY A 14 -5.81 -5.78 -9.86
N PHE A 15 -5.70 -5.24 -11.08
CA PHE A 15 -4.83 -5.81 -12.12
C PHE A 15 -3.38 -5.34 -12.02
N PHE A 16 -3.15 -4.03 -11.83
CA PHE A 16 -1.80 -3.46 -11.96
C PHE A 16 -1.04 -3.25 -10.66
N SER A 17 -1.70 -3.32 -9.48
CA SER A 17 -1.16 -3.19 -8.10
C SER A 17 -0.19 -2.01 -7.83
N GLY A 18 0.91 -1.86 -8.57
CA GLY A 18 1.81 -0.72 -8.58
C GLY A 18 1.21 0.52 -9.28
N GLY A 19 1.24 1.66 -8.59
CA GLY A 19 0.84 2.97 -9.14
C GLY A 19 -0.67 3.28 -9.12
N TYR A 20 -1.54 2.30 -8.86
CA TYR A 20 -2.98 2.53 -8.72
C TYR A 20 -3.32 3.41 -7.51
N VAL A 21 -2.67 3.18 -6.37
CA VAL A 21 -2.91 3.96 -5.13
C VAL A 21 -2.64 5.44 -5.35
N THR A 22 -1.61 5.80 -6.14
CA THR A 22 -1.31 7.18 -6.51
C THR A 22 -2.34 7.79 -7.45
N MET A 23 -2.84 7.02 -8.42
CA MET A 23 -3.92 7.47 -9.31
C MET A 23 -5.24 7.65 -8.56
N LEU A 24 -5.58 6.74 -7.66
CA LEU A 24 -6.79 6.82 -6.85
C LEU A 24 -6.75 8.03 -5.90
N THR A 25 -5.59 8.28 -5.28
CA THR A 25 -5.38 9.46 -4.44
C THR A 25 -5.50 10.76 -5.25
N ALA A 26 -4.94 10.81 -6.47
CA ALA A 26 -5.08 11.96 -7.36
C ALA A 26 -6.54 12.18 -7.80
N SER A 27 -7.30 11.10 -8.04
CA SER A 27 -8.74 11.19 -8.33
C SER A 27 -9.56 11.67 -7.13
N PHE A 28 -9.25 11.25 -5.90
CA PHE A 28 -9.93 11.78 -4.70
C PHE A 28 -9.63 13.26 -4.47
N VAL A 29 -8.38 13.70 -4.66
CA VAL A 29 -8.01 15.12 -4.54
C VAL A 29 -8.66 15.96 -5.65
N GLY A 30 -8.64 15.48 -6.89
CA GLY A 30 -9.15 16.23 -8.05
C GLY A 30 -10.67 16.25 -8.20
N LEU A 31 -11.37 15.15 -7.86
CA LEU A 31 -12.82 15.02 -8.06
C LEU A 31 -13.66 15.27 -6.80
N PHE A 32 -13.09 15.06 -5.61
CA PHE A 32 -13.80 15.25 -4.34
C PHE A 32 -13.28 16.44 -3.53
N GLN A 33 -12.29 17.20 -4.02
CA GLN A 33 -11.64 18.32 -3.31
C GLN A 33 -11.19 17.94 -1.88
N MET A 34 -10.88 16.67 -1.65
CA MET A 34 -10.39 16.20 -0.35
C MET A 34 -8.96 16.66 -0.13
N THR A 35 -8.60 16.92 1.13
CA THR A 35 -7.21 17.24 1.48
C THR A 35 -6.31 16.04 1.14
N TYR A 36 -5.05 16.26 0.72
CA TYR A 36 -4.10 15.18 0.43
C TYR A 36 -4.04 14.11 1.54
N VAL A 37 -4.14 14.54 2.80
CA VAL A 37 -4.16 13.64 3.97
C VAL A 37 -5.40 12.74 3.99
N GLU A 38 -6.59 13.29 3.72
CA GLU A 38 -7.83 12.53 3.70
C GLU A 38 -7.90 11.57 2.51
N ALA A 39 -7.42 12.01 1.34
CA ALA A 39 -7.31 11.16 0.16
C ALA A 39 -6.39 9.96 0.45
N ILE A 40 -5.19 10.19 1.02
CA ILE A 40 -4.26 9.11 1.38
C ILE A 40 -4.88 8.16 2.42
N ALA A 41 -5.61 8.68 3.41
CA ALA A 41 -6.27 7.86 4.42
C ALA A 41 -7.32 6.94 3.80
N THR A 42 -8.19 7.47 2.94
CA THR A 42 -9.19 6.71 2.19
C THR A 42 -8.53 5.64 1.31
N THR A 43 -7.51 6.00 0.53
CA THR A 43 -6.83 5.03 -0.34
C THR A 43 -6.17 3.91 0.44
N LYS A 44 -5.64 4.19 1.64
CA LYS A 44 -5.09 3.16 2.54
C LYS A 44 -6.16 2.17 2.99
N ILE A 45 -7.33 2.65 3.38
CA ILE A 45 -8.46 1.80 3.79
C ILE A 45 -8.88 0.90 2.63
N VAL A 46 -9.06 1.48 1.43
CA VAL A 46 -9.40 0.72 0.21
C VAL A 46 -8.37 -0.37 -0.06
N ASN A 47 -7.07 -0.05 0.06
CA ASN A 47 -6.01 -1.03 -0.15
C ASN A 47 -6.04 -2.18 0.89
N VAL A 48 -6.33 -1.89 2.16
CA VAL A 48 -6.50 -2.93 3.19
C VAL A 48 -7.67 -3.85 2.85
N PHE A 49 -8.81 -3.28 2.44
CA PHE A 49 -9.96 -4.07 2.00
C PHE A 49 -9.64 -4.90 0.75
N SER A 50 -8.97 -4.33 -0.25
CA SER A 50 -8.57 -5.06 -1.46
C SER A 50 -7.62 -6.21 -1.15
N SER A 51 -6.63 -6.01 -0.27
CA SER A 51 -5.75 -7.08 0.18
C SER A 51 -6.48 -8.13 1.01
N LEU A 52 -7.45 -7.75 1.84
CA LEU A 52 -8.29 -8.69 2.60
C LEU A 52 -9.16 -9.57 1.68
N ILE A 53 -9.78 -8.95 0.66
CA ILE A 53 -10.56 -9.67 -0.35
C ILE A 53 -9.66 -10.62 -1.13
N ALA A 54 -8.46 -10.16 -1.55
CA ALA A 54 -7.49 -11.01 -2.24
C ALA A 54 -7.07 -12.21 -1.37
N THR A 55 -6.79 -11.99 -0.08
CA THR A 55 -6.51 -13.06 0.88
C THR A 55 -7.69 -14.04 0.98
N GLY A 56 -8.93 -13.55 1.10
CA GLY A 56 -10.12 -14.39 1.15
C GLY A 56 -10.29 -15.25 -0.12
N ILE A 57 -10.01 -14.69 -1.29
CA ILE A 57 -10.02 -15.43 -2.57
C ILE A 57 -8.93 -16.51 -2.56
N PHE A 58 -7.72 -16.18 -2.14
CA PHE A 58 -6.64 -17.17 -2.02
C PHE A 58 -6.97 -18.29 -1.03
N VAL A 59 -7.68 -18.00 0.08
CA VAL A 59 -8.18 -19.02 1.02
C VAL A 59 -9.12 -19.98 0.30
N THR A 60 -10.07 -19.45 -0.48
CA THR A 60 -11.03 -20.28 -1.23
C THR A 60 -10.40 -21.08 -2.37
N GLN A 61 -9.28 -20.62 -2.93
CA GLN A 61 -8.55 -21.34 -3.99
C GLN A 61 -7.64 -22.46 -3.45
N GLY A 62 -7.48 -22.60 -2.12
CA GLY A 62 -6.69 -23.68 -1.52
C GLY A 62 -5.18 -23.61 -1.76
N VAL A 63 -4.68 -22.49 -2.31
CA VAL A 63 -3.25 -22.25 -2.60
C VAL A 63 -2.51 -21.70 -1.38
N ILE A 64 -3.20 -21.55 -0.24
CA ILE A 64 -2.61 -21.01 0.98
C ILE A 64 -1.96 -22.13 1.78
N ASP A 65 -0.64 -22.10 1.84
CA ASP A 65 0.11 -22.76 2.89
C ASP A 65 -0.17 -22.07 4.23
N TYR A 66 -1.18 -22.54 4.95
CA TYR A 66 -1.57 -22.06 6.29
C TYR A 66 -0.39 -21.83 7.26
N PRO A 67 0.60 -22.73 7.38
CA PRO A 67 1.75 -22.48 8.24
C PRO A 67 2.60 -21.27 7.78
N LEU A 68 2.83 -21.11 6.47
CA LEU A 68 3.55 -19.95 5.92
C LEU A 68 2.75 -18.67 6.09
N GLY A 69 1.43 -18.71 5.88
CA GLY A 69 0.55 -17.56 6.06
C GLY A 69 0.54 -17.02 7.48
N ILE A 70 0.53 -17.89 8.49
CA ILE A 70 0.60 -17.50 9.91
C ILE A 70 1.95 -16.87 10.24
N ILE A 71 3.05 -17.49 9.82
CA ILE A 71 4.42 -16.96 10.05
C ILE A 71 4.55 -15.57 9.41
N LEU A 72 4.16 -15.43 8.14
CA LEU A 72 4.20 -14.15 7.43
C LEU A 72 3.33 -13.09 8.10
N SER A 73 2.11 -13.44 8.53
CA SER A 73 1.20 -12.51 9.21
C SER A 73 1.80 -12.00 10.52
N ILE A 74 2.37 -12.89 11.34
CA ILE A 74 3.02 -12.53 12.60
C ILE A 74 4.26 -11.66 12.32
N THR A 75 5.12 -12.07 11.39
CA THR A 75 6.34 -11.32 11.04
C THR A 75 6.01 -9.93 10.48
N MET A 76 5.02 -9.81 9.60
CA MET A 76 4.57 -8.51 9.06
C MET A 76 3.99 -7.62 10.16
N PHE A 77 3.20 -8.18 11.08
CA PHE A 77 2.62 -7.41 12.18
C PHE A 77 3.68 -6.89 13.15
N VAL A 78 4.62 -7.76 13.57
CA VAL A 78 5.73 -7.40 14.44
C VAL A 78 6.65 -6.40 13.73
N GLY A 79 7.00 -6.64 12.47
CA GLY A 79 7.83 -5.75 11.67
C GLY A 79 7.19 -4.36 11.49
N GLY A 80 5.88 -4.30 11.26
CA GLY A 80 5.14 -3.04 11.16
C GLY A 80 5.10 -2.27 12.49
N MET A 81 4.84 -2.95 13.60
CA MET A 81 4.84 -2.32 14.94
C MET A 81 6.22 -1.79 15.33
N VAL A 82 7.27 -2.60 15.15
CA VAL A 82 8.64 -2.21 15.48
C VAL A 82 9.11 -1.10 14.54
N GLY A 83 8.87 -1.22 13.23
CA GLY A 83 9.23 -0.22 12.24
C GLY A 83 8.57 1.13 12.48
N SER A 84 7.27 1.15 12.81
CA SER A 84 6.54 2.39 13.15
C SER A 84 7.09 3.05 14.42
N LYS A 85 7.34 2.27 15.48
CA LYS A 85 7.93 2.79 16.73
C LYS A 85 9.34 3.32 16.53
N VAL A 86 10.15 2.67 15.71
CA VAL A 86 11.52 3.11 15.38
C VAL A 86 11.48 4.38 14.51
N ALA A 87 10.58 4.44 13.53
CA ALA A 87 10.40 5.62 12.67
C ALA A 87 10.01 6.88 13.48
N LEU A 88 9.18 6.73 14.52
CA LEU A 88 8.79 7.83 15.40
C LEU A 88 9.89 8.28 16.38
N LYS A 89 10.88 7.41 16.67
CA LYS A 89 12.01 7.73 17.55
C LYS A 89 13.21 8.36 16.82
N ILE A 90 13.25 8.27 15.49
CA ILE A 90 14.33 8.81 14.66
C ILE A 90 14.06 10.28 14.34
N ASN A 91 15.11 11.12 14.37
CA ASN A 91 15.03 12.51 13.94
C ASN A 91 14.59 12.58 12.45
N ASN A 92 13.63 13.45 12.14
CA ASN A 92 13.01 13.59 10.81
C ASN A 92 14.04 13.72 9.65
N ILE A 93 15.20 14.34 9.91
CA ILE A 93 16.29 14.48 8.93
C ILE A 93 16.91 13.11 8.58
N TRP A 94 17.09 12.25 9.57
CA TRP A 94 17.62 10.90 9.40
C TRP A 94 16.60 10.00 8.69
N LEU A 95 15.32 10.10 9.06
CA LEU A 95 14.23 9.37 8.40
C LEU A 95 14.18 9.71 6.91
N ARG A 96 14.25 11.01 6.57
CA ARG A 96 14.26 11.49 5.18
C ARG A 96 15.47 10.95 4.41
N ARG A 97 16.65 10.90 5.04
CA ARG A 97 17.87 10.38 4.40
C ARG A 97 17.76 8.89 4.10
N ILE A 98 17.27 8.09 5.05
CA ILE A 98 17.03 6.65 4.85
C ILE A 98 16.04 6.45 3.70
N PHE A 99 14.92 7.18 3.71
CA PHE A 99 13.89 7.07 2.68
C PHE A 99 14.43 7.37 1.28
N ILE A 100 15.20 8.45 1.12
CA ILE A 100 15.80 8.82 -0.18
C ILE A 100 16.76 7.73 -0.67
N ILE A 101 17.60 7.17 0.21
CA ILE A 101 18.53 6.09 -0.16
C ILE A 101 17.75 4.85 -0.62
N THR A 102 16.70 4.47 0.09
CA THR A 102 15.86 3.31 -0.27
C THR A 102 15.17 3.52 -1.62
N VAL A 103 14.65 4.71 -1.90
CA VAL A 103 14.02 5.05 -3.18
C VAL A 103 15.02 4.96 -4.33
N ILE A 104 16.23 5.50 -4.16
CA ILE A 104 17.29 5.42 -5.17
C ILE A 104 17.72 3.96 -5.40
N ALA A 105 17.89 3.17 -4.33
CA ALA A 105 18.25 1.77 -4.44
C ALA A 105 17.17 0.96 -5.19
N LEU A 106 15.89 1.18 -4.87
CA LEU A 106 14.78 0.55 -5.58
C LEU A 106 14.72 0.98 -7.05
N ALA A 107 14.94 2.26 -7.35
CA ALA A 107 14.97 2.76 -8.72
C ALA A 107 16.09 2.11 -9.54
N ILE A 108 17.29 1.94 -8.97
CA ILE A 108 18.40 1.25 -9.61
C ILE A 108 18.06 -0.23 -9.86
N ILE A 109 17.52 -0.92 -8.85
CA ILE A 109 17.11 -2.33 -8.98
C ILE A 109 16.06 -2.49 -10.08
N MET A 110 15.09 -1.58 -10.15
CA MET A 110 13.99 -1.64 -11.11
C MET A 110 14.42 -1.28 -12.54
N LEU A 111 15.48 -0.48 -12.71
CA LEU A 111 16.08 -0.19 -14.02
C LEU A 111 17.04 -1.29 -14.49
N THR A 112 17.52 -2.13 -13.58
CA THR A 112 18.50 -3.20 -13.88
C THR A 112 17.83 -4.57 -14.07
N LYS A 113 16.54 -4.70 -13.74
CA LYS A 113 15.71 -5.90 -13.97
C LYS A 113 14.72 -5.66 -15.10
#